data_AF-A0A850KF76-F1
#
_entry.id   AF-A0A850KF76-F1
#
_cell.length_a   1.000
_cell.length_b   1.000
_cell.length_c   1.000
_cell.angle_alpha   90.00
_cell.angle_beta   90.00
_cell.angle_gamma   90.00
#
_symmetry.space_group_name_H-M   'P 1'
#
loop_
_entity.id
_entity.type
_entity.pdbx_description
1 polymer ?
#
loop_
_entity_poly.entity_id
_entity_poly.type
_entity_poly.pdbx_seq_one_letter_code
_entity_poly.pdbx_strand_id
1 'polypeptide(L)'
;GAGNDTMYGDGGSDVMIGGAGDDVMYGGDGNDLFVFGGANDTSVSGSDWINGGADFDTIQLNGTEGWTLTVTNDFGDESVITSDTAQMDDYQDVSGLTGQIDFDDGSTIIFEGVEKVEW
;
A
#
# COMPACT_ATOMS: atom_id res chain seq x y z
N GLY A 1 -4.47 12.98 3.86
CA GLY A 1 -5.54 13.95 4.13
C GLY A 1 -6.11 14.38 2.80
N ALA A 2 -6.21 15.68 2.52
CA ALA A 2 -6.27 16.15 1.14
C ALA A 2 -5.04 17.04 0.91
N GLY A 3 -4.37 16.86 -0.22
CA GLY A 3 -3.07 17.47 -0.51
C GLY A 3 -1.91 16.52 -0.19
N ASN A 4 -0.71 16.94 -0.58
CA ASN A 4 0.50 16.14 -0.45
C ASN A 4 1.01 16.18 1.00
N ASP A 5 0.76 15.12 1.75
CA ASP A 5 1.09 15.01 3.17
C ASP A 5 2.40 14.23 3.39
N THR A 6 3.05 14.47 4.54
CA THR A 6 4.12 13.61 5.04
C THR A 6 3.73 13.13 6.44
N MET A 7 3.60 11.82 6.61
CA MET A 7 3.10 11.19 7.82
C MET A 7 4.15 10.26 8.44
N TYR A 8 4.19 10.25 9.76
CA TYR A 8 5.13 9.46 10.56
C TYR A 8 4.35 8.78 11.70
N GLY A 9 4.38 7.45 11.78
CA GLY A 9 3.82 6.65 12.90
C GLY A 9 4.75 6.63 14.12
N ASP A 10 6.06 6.78 13.90
CA ASP A 10 7.12 6.71 14.91
C ASP A 10 7.22 5.32 15.56
N GLY A 11 6.48 5.06 16.63
CA GLY A 11 6.56 3.79 17.34
C GLY A 11 5.25 3.41 17.98
N GLY A 12 4.80 2.18 17.77
CA GLY A 12 3.47 1.74 18.15
C GLY A 12 2.84 0.87 17.08
N SER A 13 1.53 0.72 17.12
CA SER A 13 0.80 0.18 15.98
C SER A 13 -0.13 1.27 15.51
N ASP A 14 0.19 1.86 14.37
CA ASP A 14 -0.43 3.05 13.85
C ASP A 14 -1.37 2.71 12.68
N VAL A 15 -2.36 3.58 12.49
CA VAL A 15 -3.27 3.52 11.34
C VAL A 15 -3.11 4.81 10.57
N MET A 16 -2.55 4.71 9.37
CA MET A 16 -2.31 5.83 8.48
C MET A 16 -3.23 5.75 7.27
N ILE A 17 -3.85 6.87 6.93
CA ILE A 17 -4.79 6.98 5.81
C ILE A 17 -4.21 8.02 4.84
N GLY A 18 -3.77 7.57 3.67
CA GLY A 18 -3.23 8.44 2.61
C GLY A 18 -4.25 9.52 2.24
N GLY A 19 -5.41 9.10 1.73
CA GLY A 19 -6.40 10.03 1.21
C GLY A 19 -5.96 10.54 -0.15
N ALA A 20 -6.21 11.82 -0.45
CA ALA A 20 -5.94 12.38 -1.77
C ALA A 20 -4.67 13.25 -1.80
N GLY A 21 -3.79 13.04 -2.77
CA GLY A 21 -2.56 13.81 -2.92
C GLY A 21 -1.36 12.89 -3.16
N ASP A 22 -0.17 13.46 -3.33
CA ASP A 22 1.06 12.64 -3.32
C ASP A 22 1.57 12.58 -1.88
N ASP A 23 1.35 11.46 -1.20
CA ASP A 23 1.68 11.29 0.20
C ASP A 23 2.98 10.50 0.42
N VAL A 24 3.66 10.81 1.51
CA VAL A 24 4.84 10.08 1.98
C VAL A 24 4.57 9.59 3.39
N MET A 25 4.60 8.27 3.60
CA MET A 25 4.27 7.66 4.89
C MET A 25 5.39 6.79 5.42
N TYR A 26 5.72 6.97 6.70
CA TYR A 26 6.68 6.17 7.44
C TYR A 26 5.96 5.53 8.64
N GLY A 27 5.92 4.20 8.72
CA GLY A 27 5.35 3.47 9.86
C GLY A 27 6.23 3.61 11.08
N GLY A 28 7.43 3.06 11.00
CA GLY A 28 8.42 3.14 12.07
C GLY A 28 8.52 1.80 12.79
N ASP A 29 8.49 1.81 14.12
CA ASP A 29 8.51 0.58 14.90
C ASP A 29 7.09 0.08 15.18
N GLY A 30 6.82 -1.20 14.91
CA GLY A 30 5.60 -1.90 15.31
C GLY A 30 4.67 -2.19 14.13
N ASN A 31 3.51 -2.80 14.41
CA ASN A 31 2.66 -3.31 13.32
C ASN A 31 1.73 -2.21 12.81
N ASP A 32 2.03 -1.64 11.65
CA ASP A 32 1.29 -0.52 11.10
C ASP A 32 0.30 -0.92 10.00
N LEU A 33 -0.76 -0.11 9.85
CA LEU A 33 -1.82 -0.29 8.88
C LEU A 33 -1.95 0.97 8.00
N PHE A 34 -1.64 0.83 6.71
CA PHE A 34 -1.79 1.85 5.69
C PHE A 34 -3.07 1.60 4.90
N VAL A 35 -4.06 2.49 5.04
CA VAL A 35 -5.40 2.32 4.46
C VAL A 35 -5.60 3.24 3.27
N PHE A 36 -6.00 2.65 2.16
CA PHE A 36 -6.37 3.33 0.93
C PHE A 36 -7.78 2.93 0.50
N GLY A 37 -8.60 3.91 0.11
CA GLY A 37 -10.03 3.69 -0.14
C GLY A 37 -10.86 3.44 1.14
N GLY A 38 -12.19 3.45 1.02
CA GLY A 38 -13.14 3.13 2.10
C GLY A 38 -14.41 3.98 2.12
N ALA A 39 -15.13 3.96 3.26
CA ALA A 39 -16.54 4.37 3.37
C ALA A 39 -16.89 5.81 2.94
N ASN A 40 -15.91 6.71 2.80
CA ASN A 40 -16.11 8.05 2.25
C ASN A 40 -15.06 8.43 1.18
N ASP A 41 -14.19 7.50 0.80
CA ASP A 41 -13.11 7.73 -0.16
C ASP A 41 -13.07 6.54 -1.11
N THR A 42 -13.65 6.70 -2.29
CA THR A 42 -13.84 5.58 -3.22
C THR A 42 -12.65 5.33 -4.12
N SER A 43 -11.63 6.19 -4.07
CA SER A 43 -10.56 6.22 -5.05
C SER A 43 -9.23 6.52 -4.37
N VAL A 44 -8.19 5.81 -4.80
CA VAL A 44 -6.81 6.22 -4.53
C VAL A 44 -6.50 7.37 -5.48
N SER A 45 -5.72 8.37 -5.07
CA SER A 45 -5.37 9.46 -5.99
C SER A 45 -4.01 10.04 -5.67
N GLY A 46 -3.21 10.26 -6.71
CA GLY A 46 -1.85 10.74 -6.57
C GLY A 46 -0.83 9.60 -6.67
N SER A 47 0.42 9.94 -6.35
CA SER A 47 1.53 9.00 -6.30
C SER A 47 2.12 8.96 -4.89
N ASP A 48 1.82 7.86 -4.19
CA ASP A 48 2.19 7.70 -2.78
C ASP A 48 3.44 6.84 -2.61
N TRP A 49 4.19 7.14 -1.55
CA TRP A 49 5.34 6.35 -1.13
C TRP A 49 5.22 5.93 0.34
N ILE A 50 5.48 4.65 0.61
CA ILE A 50 5.37 4.04 1.92
C ILE A 50 6.67 3.34 2.31
N ASN A 51 7.07 3.52 3.56
CA ASN A 51 8.01 2.65 4.25
C ASN A 51 7.33 2.16 5.53
N GLY A 52 7.03 0.85 5.60
CA GLY A 52 6.40 0.25 6.78
C GLY A 52 7.33 0.33 7.98
N GLY A 53 8.56 -0.16 7.81
CA GLY A 53 9.62 0.00 8.79
C GLY A 53 9.98 -1.33 9.41
N ALA A 54 9.86 -1.42 10.73
CA ALA A 54 10.15 -2.63 11.48
C ALA A 54 8.86 -3.29 11.99
N ASP A 55 8.92 -4.61 12.15
CA ASP A 55 7.81 -5.48 12.51
C ASP A 55 6.89 -5.80 11.32
N PHE A 56 5.58 -5.95 11.52
CA PHE A 56 4.68 -6.48 10.50
C PHE A 56 3.67 -5.42 10.04
N ASP A 57 3.86 -4.98 8.80
CA ASP A 57 3.09 -3.88 8.23
C ASP A 57 2.12 -4.36 7.16
N THR A 58 0.99 -3.66 7.06
CA THR A 58 -0.11 -4.01 6.17
C THR A 58 -0.59 -2.81 5.36
N ILE A 59 -0.67 -2.98 4.04
CA ILE A 59 -1.45 -2.11 3.15
C ILE A 59 -2.83 -2.73 2.98
N GLN A 60 -3.88 -1.95 3.20
CA GLN A 60 -5.27 -2.35 3.00
C GLN A 60 -5.91 -1.48 1.92
N LEU A 61 -6.41 -2.13 0.87
CA LEU A 61 -7.13 -1.50 -0.23
C LEU A 61 -8.65 -1.73 -0.05
N ASN A 62 -9.41 -0.66 0.17
CA ASN A 62 -10.86 -0.72 0.39
C ASN A 62 -11.61 -0.07 -0.78
N GLY A 63 -11.44 -0.58 -2.00
CA GLY A 63 -12.01 0.03 -3.23
C GLY A 63 -12.35 -0.99 -4.32
N THR A 64 -13.15 -0.55 -5.30
CA THR A 64 -13.52 -1.36 -6.48
C THR A 64 -12.70 -1.01 -7.73
N GLU A 65 -11.64 -0.24 -7.56
CA GLU A 65 -10.75 0.13 -8.66
C GLU A 65 -9.90 -1.08 -9.03
N GLY A 66 -9.78 -1.33 -10.34
CA GLY A 66 -8.85 -2.32 -10.82
C GLY A 66 -7.44 -1.89 -10.43
N TRP A 67 -6.66 -2.85 -9.95
CA TRP A 67 -5.29 -2.62 -9.52
C TRP A 67 -4.38 -3.72 -10.05
N THR A 68 -3.12 -3.35 -10.26
CA THR A 68 -2.02 -4.26 -10.58
C THR A 68 -0.93 -4.07 -9.54
N LEU A 69 -0.64 -5.11 -8.77
CA LEU A 69 0.47 -5.18 -7.83
C LEU A 69 1.67 -5.81 -8.52
N THR A 70 2.76 -5.06 -8.64
CA THR A 70 4.07 -5.56 -9.02
C THR A 70 4.94 -5.63 -7.79
N VAL A 71 5.53 -6.78 -7.49
CA VAL A 71 6.53 -6.93 -6.43
C VAL A 71 7.86 -7.36 -7.00
N THR A 72 8.94 -6.84 -6.43
CA THR A 72 10.32 -7.09 -6.85
C THR A 72 11.11 -7.62 -5.67
N ASN A 73 11.82 -8.74 -5.90
CA ASN A 73 12.73 -9.30 -4.90
C ASN A 73 14.13 -8.65 -4.96
N ASP A 74 15.00 -8.98 -4.00
CA ASP A 74 16.39 -8.48 -3.94
C ASP A 74 17.26 -8.85 -5.15
N PHE A 75 16.83 -9.83 -5.96
CA PHE A 75 17.52 -10.24 -7.19
C PHE A 75 17.03 -9.46 -8.43
N GLY A 76 15.99 -8.64 -8.27
CA GLY A 76 15.35 -7.88 -9.34
C GLY A 76 14.31 -8.67 -10.14
N ASP A 77 13.88 -9.85 -9.66
CA ASP A 77 12.79 -10.57 -10.31
C ASP A 77 11.45 -9.95 -9.93
N GLU A 78 10.61 -9.71 -10.93
CA GLU A 78 9.27 -9.14 -10.78
C GLU A 78 8.18 -10.23 -10.80
N SER A 79 7.20 -10.10 -9.92
CA SER A 79 5.95 -10.85 -9.93
C SER A 79 4.78 -9.87 -10.01
N VAL A 80 3.79 -10.19 -10.86
CA VAL A 80 2.63 -9.31 -11.10
C VAL A 80 1.35 -10.03 -10.68
N ILE A 81 0.58 -9.39 -9.82
CA ILE A 81 -0.76 -9.78 -9.39
C ILE A 81 -1.76 -8.71 -9.87
N THR A 82 -2.92 -9.13 -10.35
CA THR A 82 -3.96 -8.21 -10.84
C THR A 82 -5.26 -8.44 -10.10
N SER A 83 -6.12 -7.42 -10.05
CA SER A 83 -7.46 -7.49 -9.46
C SER A 83 -8.47 -8.42 -10.17
N ASP A 84 -8.03 -9.24 -11.14
CA ASP A 84 -8.90 -10.18 -11.86
C ASP A 84 -9.35 -11.33 -10.94
N THR A 85 -10.62 -11.23 -10.54
CA THR A 85 -11.42 -12.04 -9.60
C THR A 85 -11.29 -13.58 -9.62
N ALA A 86 -10.60 -14.19 -10.58
CA ALA A 86 -10.53 -15.65 -10.67
C ALA A 86 -9.56 -16.31 -9.68
N GLN A 87 -8.69 -15.55 -9.00
CA GLN A 87 -7.61 -16.05 -8.15
C GLN A 87 -7.40 -15.23 -6.85
N MET A 88 -8.41 -14.51 -6.36
CA MET A 88 -8.22 -13.69 -5.17
C MET A 88 -8.31 -14.52 -3.90
N ASP A 89 -7.15 -14.83 -3.32
CA ASP A 89 -7.03 -14.91 -1.86
C ASP A 89 -7.33 -13.52 -1.25
N ASP A 90 -7.64 -13.47 0.04
CA ASP A 90 -7.93 -12.22 0.78
C ASP A 90 -6.69 -11.28 0.88
N TYR A 91 -5.51 -11.73 0.42
CA TYR A 91 -4.22 -11.11 0.71
C TYR A 91 -3.07 -11.66 -0.18
N GLN A 92 -2.03 -10.84 -0.42
CA GLN A 92 -0.72 -11.24 -0.95
C GLN A 92 0.39 -11.01 0.07
N ASP A 93 1.16 -12.05 0.34
CA ASP A 93 2.40 -11.98 1.11
C ASP A 93 3.49 -11.31 0.27
N VAL A 94 3.99 -10.20 0.79
CA VAL A 94 5.02 -9.38 0.15
C VAL A 94 6.23 -9.19 1.07
N SER A 95 6.35 -10.03 2.11
CA SER A 95 7.43 -9.99 3.10
C SER A 95 8.82 -9.98 2.44
N GLY A 96 9.60 -8.94 2.74
CA GLY A 96 10.95 -8.78 2.19
C GLY A 96 11.01 -8.41 0.72
N LEU A 97 9.90 -7.92 0.14
CA LEU A 97 9.84 -7.40 -1.22
C LEU A 97 9.65 -5.88 -1.21
N THR A 98 10.02 -5.23 -2.31
CA THR A 98 9.52 -3.89 -2.64
C THR A 98 8.37 -4.04 -3.62
N GLY A 99 7.39 -3.13 -3.61
CA GLY A 99 6.29 -3.23 -4.56
C GLY A 99 5.72 -1.91 -5.03
N GLN A 100 4.94 -2.01 -6.09
CA GLN A 100 4.17 -0.94 -6.70
C GLN A 100 2.76 -1.43 -6.98
N ILE A 101 1.75 -0.64 -6.60
CA ILE A 101 0.35 -0.86 -6.93
C ILE A 101 -0.05 0.23 -7.91
N ASP A 102 -0.40 -0.16 -9.13
CA ASP A 102 -0.94 0.72 -10.15
C ASP A 102 -2.46 0.56 -10.22
N PHE A 103 -3.19 1.68 -10.12
CA PHE A 103 -4.65 1.69 -10.23
C PHE A 103 -5.09 2.09 -11.64
N ASP A 104 -6.29 1.64 -12.03
CA ASP A 104 -6.87 1.93 -13.35
C ASP A 104 -7.07 3.44 -13.64
N ASP A 105 -7.17 4.26 -12.60
CA ASP A 105 -7.30 5.71 -12.71
C ASP A 105 -5.95 6.43 -12.95
N GLY A 106 -4.85 5.67 -12.89
CA GLY A 106 -3.48 6.15 -13.07
C GLY A 106 -2.77 6.56 -11.78
N SER A 107 -3.42 6.44 -10.62
CA SER A 107 -2.75 6.59 -9.32
C SER A 107 -1.84 5.41 -9.01
N THR A 108 -0.88 5.64 -8.11
CA THR A 108 0.18 4.66 -7.81
C THR A 108 0.55 4.67 -6.34
N ILE A 109 0.79 3.50 -5.75
CA ILE A 109 1.44 3.36 -4.44
C ILE A 109 2.75 2.61 -4.62
N ILE A 110 3.86 3.17 -4.14
CA ILE A 110 5.15 2.50 -4.05
C ILE A 110 5.43 2.20 -2.58
N PHE A 111 5.88 0.98 -2.28
CA PHE A 111 6.15 0.58 -0.90
C PHE A 111 7.43 -0.24 -0.73
N GLU A 112 8.01 -0.12 0.45
CA GLU A 112 9.07 -0.97 0.98
C GLU A 112 8.79 -1.31 2.46
N GLY A 113 9.36 -2.41 2.94
CA GLY A 113 9.21 -2.83 4.34
C GLY A 113 7.76 -3.08 4.71
N VAL A 114 6.97 -3.66 3.80
CA VAL A 114 5.59 -4.10 4.04
C VAL A 114 5.56 -5.60 3.87
N GLU A 115 4.87 -6.30 4.76
CA GLU A 115 4.74 -7.76 4.75
C GLU A 115 3.45 -8.19 4.08
N LYS A 116 2.44 -7.31 4.07
CA LYS A 116 1.11 -7.69 3.65
C LYS A 116 0.32 -6.65 2.86
N VAL A 117 -0.28 -7.10 1.76
CA VAL A 117 -1.26 -6.33 0.99
C VAL A 117 -2.61 -7.06 1.00
N GLU A 118 -3.64 -6.41 1.52
CA GLU A 118 -5.04 -6.89 1.58
C GLU A 118 -5.95 -6.04 0.68
N TRP A 119 -7.03 -6.63 0.17
CA TRP A 119 -8.02 -5.97 -0.71
C TRP A 119 -9.43 -6.57 -0.59
#